data_AF-A0A8J8GGS8-F1
#
_entry.id   AF-A0A8J8GGS8-F1
#
_cell.length_a   1.000
_cell.length_b   1.000
_cell.length_c   1.000
_cell.angle_alpha   90.00
_cell.angle_beta   90.00
_cell.angle_gamma   90.00
#
_symmetry.space_group_name_H-M   'P 1'
#
loop_
_entity.id
_entity.type
_entity.pdbx_description
1 polymer ?
#
loop_
_entity_poly.entity_id
_entity_poly.type
_entity_poly.pdbx_seq_one_letter_code
_entity_poly.pdbx_strand_id
1 'polypeptide(L)'
;MKKIRFYVLLSAVLLMSACGTGEKENVVNREGQQSASVIETPKEVETVDAQEIEEEARTDQVENSAFRNIEVSGKNGDYVVQGEANTSAGIFYYTVEDGHDYIVEEMKVELSNAKGVWETFTINLSIPEENLPQKGALTLELYEKIDDQSTNNELFIKLDEFNN
;
A
#
# COMPACT_ATOMS: atom_id res chain seq x y z
N MET A 1 -32.48 9.69 26.90
CA MET A 1 -33.82 9.37 26.35
C MET A 1 -33.66 8.27 25.30
N LYS A 2 -34.48 7.21 25.44
CA LYS A 2 -34.73 6.02 24.59
C LYS A 2 -33.60 5.46 23.70
N LYS A 3 -32.96 4.41 24.22
CA LYS A 3 -32.27 3.36 23.46
C LYS A 3 -33.32 2.38 22.94
N ILE A 4 -33.37 2.10 21.64
CA ILE A 4 -34.22 1.06 21.05
C ILE A 4 -33.29 -0.01 20.52
N ARG A 5 -33.33 -1.18 21.17
CA ARG A 5 -32.66 -2.41 20.75
C ARG A 5 -33.66 -3.21 19.92
N PHE A 6 -33.36 -3.44 18.65
CA PHE A 6 -34.06 -4.44 17.84
C PHE A 6 -33.19 -5.69 17.78
N TYR A 7 -33.58 -6.71 18.54
CA TYR A 7 -33.16 -8.09 18.32
C TYR A 7 -34.35 -8.81 17.70
N VAL A 8 -34.19 -9.36 16.50
CA VAL A 8 -35.00 -10.50 16.04
C VAL A 8 -34.04 -11.52 15.43
N LEU A 9 -33.99 -12.65 16.13
CA LEU A 9 -33.38 -13.91 15.76
C LEU A 9 -34.09 -14.55 14.56
N LEU A 10 -33.43 -15.58 14.00
CA LEU A 10 -34.03 -16.80 13.45
C LEU A 10 -34.07 -16.93 11.92
N SER A 11 -33.09 -17.63 11.35
CA SER A 11 -33.33 -18.93 10.69
C SER A 11 -32.02 -19.56 10.23
N ALA A 12 -31.70 -20.72 10.82
CA ALA A 12 -30.77 -21.69 10.25
C ALA A 12 -31.44 -22.46 9.09
N VAL A 13 -30.62 -22.97 8.15
CA VAL A 13 -30.71 -24.27 7.44
C VAL A 13 -29.83 -24.16 6.16
N LEU A 14 -28.62 -24.76 6.12
CA LEU A 14 -28.29 -26.13 5.70
C LEU A 14 -28.56 -26.40 4.20
N LEU A 15 -27.52 -26.49 3.36
CA LEU A 15 -26.96 -27.77 2.86
C LEU A 15 -25.96 -27.60 1.69
N MET A 16 -25.07 -28.58 1.67
CA MET A 16 -23.93 -28.85 0.79
C MET A 16 -24.29 -29.03 -0.69
N SER A 17 -23.33 -28.73 -1.56
CA SER A 17 -22.65 -29.69 -2.47
C SER A 17 -22.39 -29.06 -3.83
N ALA A 18 -21.14 -29.08 -4.30
CA ALA A 18 -20.77 -29.77 -5.54
C ALA A 18 -19.26 -29.68 -5.78
N CYS A 19 -18.65 -30.85 -5.86
CA CYS A 19 -17.35 -31.12 -6.43
C CYS A 19 -17.36 -30.81 -7.93
N GLY A 20 -16.32 -30.14 -8.44
CA GLY A 20 -16.15 -29.81 -9.86
C GLY A 20 -14.71 -30.00 -10.29
N THR A 21 -14.44 -31.21 -10.79
CA THR A 21 -13.17 -31.74 -11.28
C THR A 21 -12.53 -30.93 -12.41
N GLY A 22 -11.23 -30.67 -12.25
CA GLY A 22 -10.21 -30.95 -13.27
C GLY A 22 -9.77 -29.78 -14.16
N GLU A 23 -8.48 -29.48 -14.14
CA GLU A 23 -7.68 -29.52 -15.37
C GLU A 23 -6.21 -29.80 -15.04
N LYS A 24 -5.55 -30.43 -16.00
CA LYS A 24 -4.28 -31.13 -15.85
C LYS A 24 -3.09 -30.19 -15.99
N GLU A 25 -2.05 -30.58 -15.26
CA GLU A 25 -0.67 -30.12 -15.30
C GLU A 25 -0.17 -29.92 -16.75
N ASN A 26 0.40 -28.76 -17.04
CA ASN A 26 1.33 -28.60 -18.17
C ASN A 26 2.73 -28.42 -17.59
N VAL A 27 3.49 -29.50 -17.70
CA VAL A 27 4.87 -29.64 -17.23
C VAL A 27 5.79 -28.78 -18.09
N VAL A 28 6.60 -28.00 -17.38
CA VAL A 28 7.78 -27.26 -17.81
C VAL A 28 8.62 -28.04 -18.82
N ASN A 29 8.95 -27.40 -19.94
CA ASN A 29 10.16 -27.72 -20.71
C ASN A 29 10.98 -26.44 -20.91
N ARG A 30 11.92 -26.23 -19.98
CA ARG A 30 13.11 -25.38 -20.17
C ARG A 30 14.28 -26.31 -20.43
N GLU A 31 14.78 -26.33 -21.65
CA GLU A 31 16.15 -26.74 -21.92
C GLU A 31 16.82 -25.60 -22.68
N GLY A 32 17.64 -24.86 -21.93
CA GLY A 32 18.54 -23.84 -22.46
C GLY A 32 19.72 -24.48 -23.15
N GLN A 33 20.08 -23.93 -24.31
CA GLN A 33 21.32 -24.24 -24.99
C GLN A 33 22.48 -23.39 -24.45
N GLN A 34 23.59 -24.08 -24.27
CA GLN A 34 24.96 -23.66 -23.99
C GLN A 34 25.42 -22.36 -24.65
N SER A 35 26.22 -21.57 -23.92
CA SER A 35 27.67 -21.50 -24.20
C SER A 35 28.40 -20.61 -23.20
N ALA A 36 29.53 -21.13 -22.72
CA ALA A 36 30.52 -20.43 -21.94
C ALA A 36 31.30 -19.42 -22.81
N SER A 37 31.71 -18.30 -22.22
CA SER A 37 33.04 -17.74 -22.49
C SER A 37 33.52 -16.89 -21.32
N VAL A 38 34.81 -17.02 -21.07
CA VAL A 38 35.65 -16.56 -19.97
C VAL A 38 36.04 -15.08 -20.17
N ILE A 39 36.39 -14.35 -19.10
CA ILE A 39 37.62 -13.55 -18.92
C ILE A 39 37.49 -12.60 -17.69
N GLU A 40 38.20 -12.99 -16.64
CA GLU A 40 39.10 -12.24 -15.72
C GLU A 40 38.81 -10.78 -15.29
N THR A 41 38.63 -10.63 -13.96
CA THR A 41 38.96 -9.50 -13.05
C THR A 41 40.44 -9.06 -13.10
N PRO A 42 40.90 -7.99 -12.38
CA PRO A 42 40.23 -6.78 -11.87
C PRO A 42 41.03 -5.48 -12.20
N LYS A 43 40.43 -4.29 -12.08
CA LYS A 43 41.20 -3.08 -11.78
C LYS A 43 40.42 -2.06 -10.95
N GLU A 44 40.94 -1.87 -9.76
CA GLU A 44 40.66 -0.82 -8.78
C GLU A 44 41.09 0.56 -9.32
N VAL A 45 40.40 1.61 -8.86
CA VAL A 45 40.97 2.81 -8.19
C VAL A 45 40.13 4.09 -8.47
N GLU A 46 39.75 4.71 -7.34
CA GLU A 46 39.45 6.14 -7.06
C GLU A 46 38.16 6.77 -7.59
N THR A 47 37.19 6.98 -6.69
CA THR A 47 36.94 8.16 -5.83
C THR A 47 36.39 9.35 -6.62
N VAL A 48 35.10 9.62 -6.43
CA VAL A 48 34.50 10.92 -6.72
C VAL A 48 33.45 11.22 -5.66
N ASP A 49 33.78 12.28 -4.93
CA ASP A 49 33.00 13.21 -4.14
C ASP A 49 31.67 12.79 -3.52
N ALA A 50 31.65 12.93 -2.20
CA ALA A 50 30.46 13.15 -1.40
C ALA A 50 29.79 14.46 -1.83
N GLN A 51 28.78 14.36 -2.68
CA GLN A 51 27.71 15.34 -2.72
C GLN A 51 26.62 14.87 -1.75
N GLU A 52 26.39 15.69 -0.73
CA GLU A 52 25.22 15.68 0.13
C GLU A 52 23.98 15.78 -0.77
N ILE A 53 23.37 14.63 -1.05
CA ILE A 53 22.08 14.54 -1.71
C ILE A 53 21.07 14.80 -0.59
N GLU A 54 20.41 15.97 -0.63
CA GLU A 54 19.13 16.14 0.05
C GLU A 54 18.23 15.00 -0.44
N GLU A 55 18.01 14.03 0.45
CA GLU A 55 17.22 12.83 0.23
C GLU A 55 15.74 13.22 0.18
N GLU A 56 15.36 13.93 -0.88
CA GLU A 56 13.96 13.95 -1.28
C GLU A 56 13.61 12.53 -1.67
N ALA A 57 12.83 11.87 -0.80
CA ALA A 57 12.39 10.49 -0.95
C ALA A 57 11.74 10.30 -2.33
N ARG A 58 12.54 9.85 -3.29
CA ARG A 58 12.03 9.35 -4.57
C ARG A 58 11.37 8.03 -4.26
N THR A 59 10.05 8.07 -4.05
CA THR A 59 9.20 6.89 -4.09
C THR A 59 9.42 6.25 -5.45
N ASP A 60 10.01 5.06 -5.48
CA ASP A 60 10.05 4.23 -6.68
C ASP A 60 8.63 4.21 -7.26
N GLN A 61 8.47 4.59 -8.53
CA GLN A 61 7.15 4.71 -9.15
C GLN A 61 6.55 3.31 -9.28
N VAL A 62 5.89 2.86 -8.22
CA VAL A 62 5.02 1.68 -8.24
C VAL A 62 3.87 2.04 -9.16
N GLU A 63 3.81 1.38 -10.31
CA GLU A 63 2.65 1.51 -11.20
C GLU A 63 1.40 1.03 -10.48
N ASN A 64 0.50 1.95 -10.13
CA ASN A 64 -0.79 1.66 -9.51
C ASN A 64 -1.92 2.19 -10.40
N SER A 65 -3.01 1.43 -10.52
CA SER A 65 -4.09 1.77 -11.45
C SER A 65 -5.08 2.82 -10.93
N ALA A 66 -5.13 3.01 -9.60
CA ALA A 66 -6.05 3.94 -8.95
C ALA A 66 -5.35 5.17 -8.34
N PHE A 67 -4.05 5.08 -8.03
CA PHE A 67 -3.30 6.15 -7.35
C PHE A 67 -2.06 6.52 -8.16
N ARG A 68 -1.74 7.81 -8.24
CA ARG A 68 -0.53 8.30 -8.91
C ARG A 68 -0.09 9.65 -8.38
N ASN A 69 1.13 10.05 -8.77
CA ASN A 69 1.72 11.35 -8.45
C ASN A 69 1.68 11.63 -6.94
N ILE A 70 2.03 10.62 -6.15
CA ILE A 70 2.04 10.72 -4.70
C ILE A 70 3.26 11.52 -4.25
N GLU A 71 3.00 12.51 -3.40
CA GLU A 71 4.00 13.34 -2.74
C GLU A 71 3.74 13.31 -1.23
N VAL A 72 4.80 13.08 -0.46
CA VAL A 72 4.75 13.09 1.00
C VAL A 72 5.66 14.18 1.51
N SER A 73 5.17 14.92 2.50
CA SER A 73 5.95 15.90 3.23
C SER A 73 5.59 15.86 4.71
N GLY A 74 6.46 16.42 5.56
CA GLY A 74 6.31 16.38 7.01
C GLY A 74 7.24 15.35 7.67
N LYS A 75 7.22 15.30 9.00
CA LYS A 75 8.06 14.46 9.86
C LYS A 75 7.55 14.50 11.29
N ASN A 76 8.01 13.55 12.12
CA ASN A 76 7.77 13.56 13.56
C ASN A 76 6.27 13.63 13.91
N GLY A 77 5.44 12.84 13.23
CA GLY A 77 4.01 12.74 13.54
C GLY A 77 3.09 13.67 12.74
N ASP A 78 3.62 14.75 12.16
CA ASP A 78 2.84 15.62 11.29
C ASP A 78 3.21 15.39 9.83
N TYR A 79 2.28 14.84 9.04
CA TYR A 79 2.48 14.48 7.64
C TYR A 79 1.38 15.03 6.73
N VAL A 80 1.75 15.41 5.52
CA VAL A 80 0.85 15.78 4.44
C VAL A 80 1.13 14.89 3.24
N VAL A 81 0.14 14.10 2.85
CA VAL A 81 0.18 13.23 1.68
C VAL A 81 -0.75 13.81 0.62
N GLN A 82 -0.20 14.10 -0.56
CA GLN A 82 -0.94 14.60 -1.71
C GLN A 82 -0.81 13.62 -2.86
N GLY A 83 -1.81 13.57 -3.73
CA GLY A 83 -1.77 12.73 -4.90
C GLY A 83 -3.01 12.86 -5.76
N GLU A 84 -3.07 12.05 -6.81
CA GLU A 84 -4.27 11.89 -7.63
C GLU A 84 -4.84 10.49 -7.47
N ALA A 85 -6.17 10.39 -7.38
CA ALA A 85 -6.90 9.15 -7.31
C ALA A 85 -7.96 9.06 -8.43
N ASN A 86 -8.12 7.87 -8.99
CA ASN A 86 -9.20 7.52 -9.91
C ASN A 86 -9.73 6.13 -9.55
N THR A 87 -10.62 6.11 -8.57
CA THR A 87 -11.14 4.87 -7.99
C THR A 87 -12.40 4.41 -8.71
N SER A 88 -12.67 3.12 -8.65
CA SER A 88 -13.81 2.49 -9.30
C SER A 88 -15.16 2.89 -8.69
N ALA A 89 -15.17 3.27 -7.41
CA ALA A 89 -16.35 3.64 -6.64
C ALA A 89 -16.41 5.12 -6.24
N GLY A 90 -15.41 5.93 -6.60
CA GLY A 90 -15.27 7.31 -6.09
C GLY A 90 -14.92 7.36 -4.59
N ILE A 91 -14.48 6.24 -4.02
CA ILE A 91 -14.08 6.11 -2.62
C ILE A 91 -12.78 5.30 -2.58
N PHE A 92 -11.89 5.66 -1.66
CA PHE A 92 -10.77 4.81 -1.25
C PHE A 92 -10.62 4.85 0.27
N TYR A 93 -9.72 4.01 0.76
CA TYR A 93 -9.41 3.87 2.17
C TYR A 93 -7.91 4.03 2.39
N TYR A 94 -7.55 4.39 3.62
CA TYR A 94 -6.17 4.36 4.05
C TYR A 94 -6.02 3.92 5.49
N THR A 95 -4.87 3.34 5.79
CA THR A 95 -4.39 2.97 7.12
C THR A 95 -2.98 3.53 7.32
N VAL A 96 -2.54 3.63 8.57
CA VAL A 96 -1.13 3.90 8.89
C VAL A 96 -0.66 2.88 9.91
N GLU A 97 0.44 2.19 9.62
CA GLU A 97 1.03 1.16 10.48
C GLU A 97 2.53 1.39 10.69
N ASP A 98 3.07 0.77 11.74
CA ASP A 98 4.50 0.73 12.03
C ASP A 98 5.14 -0.68 11.85
N GLY A 99 4.36 -1.62 11.31
CA GLY A 99 4.71 -3.03 11.15
C GLY A 99 4.35 -3.94 12.33
N HIS A 100 3.94 -3.39 13.47
CA HIS A 100 3.40 -4.15 14.60
C HIS A 100 1.91 -3.86 14.81
N ASP A 101 1.54 -2.58 14.77
CA ASP A 101 0.21 -2.09 15.08
C ASP A 101 -0.26 -1.06 14.04
N TYR A 102 -1.59 -0.95 13.90
CA TYR A 102 -2.21 0.16 13.19
C TYR A 102 -2.21 1.41 14.09
N ILE A 103 -1.40 2.40 13.72
CA ILE A 103 -1.31 3.70 14.38
C ILE A 103 -2.52 4.56 14.03
N VAL A 104 -2.98 4.47 12.77
CA VAL A 104 -4.25 5.02 12.31
C VAL A 104 -5.05 3.87 11.72
N GLU A 105 -6.18 3.56 12.36
CA GLU A 105 -7.16 2.61 11.84
C GLU A 105 -7.72 3.07 10.49
N GLU A 106 -8.42 2.18 9.80
CA GLU A 106 -8.98 2.46 8.48
C GLU A 106 -9.83 3.74 8.44
N MET A 107 -9.45 4.62 7.52
CA MET A 107 -10.15 5.86 7.24
C MET A 107 -10.68 5.84 5.80
N LYS A 108 -11.87 6.39 5.60
CA LYS A 108 -12.52 6.50 4.29
C LYS A 108 -12.34 7.89 3.70
N VAL A 109 -11.98 7.96 2.42
CA VAL A 109 -11.93 9.20 1.63
C VAL A 109 -12.92 9.11 0.48
N GLU A 110 -13.81 10.09 0.38
CA GLU A 110 -14.75 10.24 -0.74
C GLU A 110 -14.19 11.26 -1.73
N LEU A 111 -14.17 10.90 -3.01
CA LEU A 111 -13.82 11.79 -4.12
C LEU A 111 -15.05 12.57 -4.57
N SER A 112 -14.84 13.81 -5.02
CA SER A 112 -15.92 14.71 -5.43
C SER A 112 -16.52 14.29 -6.78
N ASN A 113 -15.70 13.71 -7.65
CA ASN A 113 -16.09 13.31 -9.00
C ASN A 113 -16.46 11.82 -9.08
N ALA A 114 -17.26 11.52 -10.11
CA ALA A 114 -17.62 10.15 -10.43
C ALA A 114 -16.42 9.35 -11.00
N LYS A 115 -16.56 8.02 -10.97
CA LYS A 115 -15.64 7.04 -11.56
C LYS A 115 -15.06 7.47 -12.90
N GLY A 116 -13.75 7.27 -13.09
CA GLY A 116 -13.08 7.43 -14.38
C GLY A 116 -12.40 8.80 -14.57
N VAL A 117 -12.45 9.66 -13.55
CA VAL A 117 -11.76 10.96 -13.55
C VAL A 117 -10.69 10.94 -12.47
N TRP A 118 -9.48 11.35 -12.84
CA TRP A 118 -8.40 11.59 -11.86
C TRP A 118 -8.71 12.86 -11.07
N GLU A 119 -8.72 12.75 -9.75
CA GLU A 119 -8.97 13.85 -8.83
C GLU A 119 -7.85 13.94 -7.80
N THR A 120 -7.44 15.16 -7.49
CA THR A 120 -6.44 15.43 -6.45
C THR A 120 -7.02 15.21 -5.06
N PHE A 121 -6.27 14.56 -4.18
CA PHE A 121 -6.62 14.41 -2.77
C PHE A 121 -5.49 14.94 -1.87
N THR A 122 -5.84 15.22 -0.61
CA THR A 122 -4.89 15.59 0.44
C THR A 122 -5.29 14.91 1.74
N ILE A 123 -4.35 14.18 2.34
CA ILE A 123 -4.48 13.59 3.67
C ILE A 123 -3.54 14.35 4.60
N ASN A 124 -4.09 14.91 5.68
CA ASN A 124 -3.31 15.53 6.75
C ASN A 124 -3.33 14.57 7.95
N LEU A 125 -2.15 14.13 8.36
CA LEU A 125 -1.97 13.24 9.50
C LEU A 125 -1.32 14.02 10.64
N SER A 126 -1.83 13.80 11.85
CA SER A 126 -1.20 14.26 13.08
C SER A 126 -1.25 13.12 14.09
N ILE A 127 -0.10 12.52 14.33
CA ILE A 127 0.11 11.35 15.18
C ILE A 127 0.91 11.80 16.40
N PRO A 128 0.40 11.60 17.62
CA PRO A 128 1.14 11.94 18.84
C PRO A 128 2.50 11.25 18.90
N GLU A 129 3.54 11.95 19.38
CA GLU A 129 4.91 11.43 19.44
C GLU A 129 4.99 10.13 20.25
N GLU A 130 4.15 9.95 21.28
CA GLU A 130 4.10 8.73 22.08
C GLU A 130 3.62 7.49 21.32
N ASN A 131 2.96 7.68 20.17
CA ASN A 131 2.47 6.63 19.29
C ASN A 131 3.40 6.40 18.10
N LEU A 132 4.46 7.19 17.94
CA LEU A 132 5.45 6.97 16.88
C LEU A 132 6.36 5.80 17.23
N PRO A 133 6.75 4.98 16.24
CA PRO A 133 7.66 3.88 16.49
C PRO A 133 9.03 4.41 16.94
N GLN A 134 9.65 3.71 17.91
CA GLN A 134 11.02 4.02 18.31
C GLN A 134 12.04 3.59 17.25
N LYS A 135 11.73 2.50 16.55
CA LYS A 135 12.52 1.91 15.46
C LYS A 135 11.59 1.37 14.37
N GLY A 136 12.01 1.48 13.11
CA GLY A 136 11.26 0.96 11.96
C GLY A 136 10.72 2.08 11.10
N ALA A 137 9.77 1.75 10.23
CA ALA A 137 9.17 2.70 9.30
C ALA A 137 7.70 2.91 9.63
N LEU A 138 7.24 4.15 9.51
CA LEU A 138 5.82 4.46 9.49
C LEU A 138 5.34 4.39 8.05
N THR A 139 4.37 3.54 7.76
CA THR A 139 3.89 3.26 6.41
C THR A 139 2.42 3.59 6.30
N LEU A 140 2.06 4.33 5.26
CA LEU A 140 0.68 4.56 4.86
C LEU A 140 0.32 3.62 3.71
N GLU A 141 -0.83 2.97 3.83
CA GLU A 141 -1.40 2.15 2.77
C GLU A 141 -2.63 2.85 2.18
N LEU A 142 -2.70 2.97 0.86
CA LEU A 142 -3.88 3.41 0.13
C LEU A 142 -4.49 2.23 -0.63
N TYR A 143 -5.81 2.06 -0.59
CA TYR A 143 -6.46 0.95 -1.28
C TYR A 143 -7.95 1.19 -1.57
N GLU A 144 -8.49 0.39 -2.48
CA GLU A 144 -9.93 0.21 -2.68
C GLU A 144 -10.41 -1.08 -2.01
N LYS A 145 -11.66 -1.09 -1.57
CA LYS A 145 -12.32 -2.31 -1.09
C LYS A 145 -13.11 -2.97 -2.21
N ILE A 146 -12.89 -4.26 -2.41
CA ILE A 146 -13.78 -5.11 -3.21
C ILE A 146 -14.96 -5.55 -2.33
N ASP A 147 -14.67 -6.00 -1.11
CA ASP A 147 -15.63 -6.35 -0.06
C ASP A 147 -15.01 -6.15 1.33
N ASP A 148 -15.65 -6.68 2.38
CA ASP A 148 -15.19 -6.54 3.77
C ASP A 148 -13.88 -7.31 4.07
N GLN A 149 -13.47 -8.24 3.21
CA GLN A 149 -12.32 -9.13 3.43
C GLN A 149 -11.22 -8.98 2.37
N SER A 150 -11.47 -8.23 1.29
CA SER A 150 -10.55 -8.11 0.16
C SER A 150 -10.43 -6.70 -0.38
N THR A 151 -9.20 -6.38 -0.77
CA THR A 151 -8.76 -5.07 -1.23
C THR A 151 -8.13 -5.18 -2.62
N ASN A 152 -8.04 -4.04 -3.31
CA ASN A 152 -7.32 -3.91 -4.56
C ASN A 152 -6.72 -2.52 -4.70
N ASN A 153 -5.84 -2.37 -5.71
CA ASN A 153 -5.12 -1.13 -5.97
C ASN A 153 -4.33 -0.63 -4.76
N GLU A 154 -3.78 -1.56 -3.97
CA GLU A 154 -2.94 -1.26 -2.81
C GLU A 154 -1.68 -0.48 -3.22
N LEU A 155 -1.37 0.57 -2.46
CA LEU A 155 -0.16 1.35 -2.60
C LEU A 155 0.42 1.66 -1.21
N PHE A 156 1.62 1.17 -0.97
CA PHE A 156 2.36 1.38 0.28
C PHE A 156 3.34 2.53 0.12
N ILE A 157 3.29 3.48 1.05
CA ILE A 157 4.05 4.71 1.01
C ILE A 157 4.75 4.88 2.37
N LYS A 158 6.08 4.92 2.36
CA LYS A 158 6.85 5.24 3.57
C LYS A 158 6.63 6.71 3.93
N LEU A 159 6.10 6.97 5.12
CA LEU A 159 5.93 8.32 5.67
C LEU A 159 7.21 8.80 6.36
N ASP A 160 7.85 7.94 7.13
CA ASP A 160 9.01 8.28 7.96
C ASP A 160 9.79 7.02 8.36
N GLU A 161 11.03 7.19 8.81
CA GLU A 161 11.90 6.10 9.27
C GLU A 161 12.64 6.46 10.57
N PHE A 162 12.54 5.57 11.55
CA PHE A 162 13.01 5.75 12.91
C PHE A 162 14.16 4.76 13.20
N ASN A 163 15.31 5.28 13.62
CA ASN A 163 16.56 4.50 13.71
C ASN A 163 17.24 4.52 15.11
N ASN A 164 16.53 4.91 16.17
CA ASN A 164 17.13 5.27 17.47
C ASN A 164 17.29 4.09 18.45
#